data_AF-A0A968JHW6-F1
#
_entry.id   AF-A0A968JHW6-F1
#
_cell.length_a   1.000
_cell.length_b   1.000
_cell.length_c   1.000
_cell.angle_alpha   90.00
_cell.angle_beta   90.00
_cell.angle_gamma   90.00
#
_symmetry.space_group_name_H-M   'P 1'
#
loop_
_entity.id
_entity.type
_entity.pdbx_description
1 polymer ?
#
loop_
_entity_poly.entity_id
_entity_poly.type
_entity_poly.pdbx_seq_one_letter_code
_entity_poly.pdbx_strand_id
1 'polypeptide(L)' 'MKAIVSGGGTGGHIYPAIAIADQIRRVAPVADILFVGAEGKMEMEKVPKMGYRIEGLP' A
#
# COMPACT_ATOMS: atom_id res chain seq x y z
N MET A 1 11.47 -3.97 10.61
CA MET A 1 10.55 -4.89 9.91
C MET A 1 10.47 -4.44 8.45
N LYS A 2 10.39 -5.38 7.50
CA LYS A 2 10.12 -5.07 6.09
C LYS A 2 8.82 -5.77 5.70
N ALA A 3 7.91 -5.04 5.06
CA ALA A 3 6.62 -5.57 4.64
C ALA A 3 6.32 -5.17 3.20
N ILE A 4 5.81 -6.13 2.43
CA ILE A 4 5.24 -5.88 1.11
C ILE A 4 3.73 -6.08 1.23
N VAL A 5 2.97 -5.10 0.75
CA VAL A 5 1.51 -5.11 0.77
C VAL A 5 1.01 -5.16 -0.67
N SER A 6 0.21 -6.18 -0.98
CA SER A 6 -0.52 -6.30 -2.24
C SER A 6 -2.00 -6.34 -1.94
N GLY A 7 -2.79 -5.60 -2.71
CA GLY A 7 -4.22 -5.41 -2.50
C GLY A 7 -4.71 -4.25 -3.35
N GLY A 8 -5.20 -4.56 -4.54
CA GLY A 8 -5.51 -3.59 -5.59
C GLY A 8 -6.76 -3.93 -6.39
N GLY A 9 -6.97 -3.22 -7.50
CA GLY A 9 -8.07 -3.47 -8.43
C GLY A 9 -9.38 -2.74 -8.09
N THR A 10 -9.77 -2.67 -6.80
CA THR A 10 -10.93 -1.87 -6.35
C THR A 10 -10.67 -1.19 -5.00
N GLY A 11 -11.41 -0.13 -4.70
CA GLY A 11 -11.34 0.55 -3.40
C GLY A 11 -11.55 -0.39 -2.20
N GLY A 12 -12.39 -1.42 -2.36
CA GLY A 12 -12.67 -2.41 -1.33
C GLY A 12 -11.46 -3.24 -0.89
N HIS A 13 -10.40 -3.32 -1.69
CA HIS A 13 -9.14 -3.98 -1.32
C HIS A 13 -8.06 -2.96 -0.94
N ILE A 14 -8.04 -1.82 -1.64
CA ILE A 14 -7.03 -0.77 -1.45
C ILE A 14 -7.12 -0.15 -0.05
N TYR A 15 -8.31 0.24 0.39
CA TYR A 15 -8.45 0.92 1.69
C TYR A 15 -8.15 0.00 2.88
N PRO A 16 -8.60 -1.27 2.90
CA PRO A 16 -8.16 -2.20 3.95
C PRO A 16 -6.64 -2.44 3.96
N ALA A 17 -6.00 -2.56 2.79
CA ALA A 17 -4.56 -2.72 2.70
C ALA A 17 -3.81 -1.51 3.29
N ILE A 18 -4.29 -0.29 3.02
CA ILE A 18 -3.78 0.95 3.60
C ILE A 18 -4.01 1.00 5.12
N ALA A 19 -5.19 0.60 5.60
CA ALA A 19 -5.49 0.58 7.03
C ALA A 19 -4.56 -0.37 7.80
N ILE A 20 -4.24 -1.53 7.23
CA ILE A 20 -3.25 -2.47 7.78
C ILE A 20 -1.86 -1.84 7.79
N ALA A 21 -1.44 -1.21 6.69
CA ALA A 21 -0.14 -0.51 6.62
C ALA A 21 -0.03 0.62 7.65
N ASP A 22 -1.09 1.40 7.85
CA ASP A 22 -1.14 2.44 8.88
C ASP A 22 -0.98 1.86 10.29
N GLN A 23 -1.63 0.73 10.56
CA GLN A 23 -1.49 0.09 11.86
C GLN A 23 -0.07 -0.45 12.07
N ILE A 24 0.54 -1.04 11.03
CA ILE A 24 1.95 -1.46 11.07
C ILE A 24 2.86 -0.27 11.35
N ARG A 25 2.68 0.86 10.66
CA ARG A 25 3.47 2.09 10.87
C ARG A 25 3.29 2.65 12.28
N ARG A 26 2.11 2.51 12.89
CA ARG A 26 1.87 2.93 14.29
C ARG A 26 2.62 2.06 15.29
N VAL A 27 2.56 0.73 15.16
CA VAL A 27 3.20 -0.19 16.11
C VAL A 27 4.70 -0.35 15.88
N ALA A 28 5.15 -0.13 14.65
CA ALA A 28 6.55 -0.19 14.24
C ALA A 28 6.91 1.01 13.35
N PRO A 29 7.21 2.19 13.93
CA PRO A 29 7.48 3.43 13.18
C PRO A 29 8.66 3.36 12.20
N VAL A 30 9.59 2.43 12.44
CA VAL A 30 10.76 2.18 11.58
C VAL A 30 10.52 1.05 10.56
N ALA A 31 9.27 0.61 10.39
CA ALA A 31 8.93 -0.38 9.38
C ALA A 31 9.08 0.20 7.97
N ASP A 32 9.72 -0.58 7.09
CA ASP A 32 9.81 -0.28 5.66
C ASP A 32 8.66 -0.99 4.95
N ILE A 33 7.70 -0.21 4.44
CA ILE A 33 6.47 -0.71 3.84
C ILE A 33 6.46 -0.33 2.37
N LEU A 34 6.39 -1.36 1.52
CA LEU A 34 6.25 -1.22 0.09
C LEU A 34 4.91 -1.78 -0.37
N PHE A 35 4.14 -1.01 -1.13
CA PHE A 35 3.00 -1.53 -1.86
C PHE A 35 3.43 -2.04 -3.24
N VAL A 36 2.74 -3.07 -3.72
CA VAL A 36 2.85 -3.53 -5.11
C VAL A 36 1.46 -3.65 -5.71
N GLY A 37 1.31 -3.21 -6.95
CA GLY A 37 0.01 -3.15 -7.63
C GLY A 37 0.14 -3.23 -9.13
N ALA A 38 -0.99 -3.35 -9.82
CA ALA A 38 -0.98 -3.39 -11.28
C ALA A 38 -0.84 -1.97 -11.84
N GLU A 39 0.01 -1.83 -12.87
CA GLU A 39 0.17 -0.55 -13.56
C GLU A 39 -1.16 -0.02 -14.09
N GLY A 40 -1.34 1.31 -14.02
CA GLY A 40 -2.54 1.98 -14.53
C GLY A 40 -3.83 1.71 -13.74
N LYS A 41 -3.77 1.07 -12.56
CA LYS A 41 -4.93 0.84 -11.70
C LYS A 41 -5.05 1.87 -10.58
N MET A 42 -6.19 1.82 -9.88
CA MET A 42 -6.57 2.79 -8.86
C MET A 42 -5.56 2.89 -7.71
N GLU A 43 -4.92 1.79 -7.32
CA GLU A 43 -3.91 1.76 -6.27
C GLU A 43 -2.73 2.69 -6.55
N MET A 44 -2.34 2.85 -7.83
CA MET A 44 -1.25 3.73 -8.26
C MET A 44 -1.54 5.20 -7.95
N GLU A 45 -2.81 5.59 -7.84
CA GLU A 45 -3.21 6.94 -7.43
C GLU A 45 -3.44 7.03 -5.92
N LYS A 46 -4.12 6.03 -5.33
CA LYS A 46 -4.60 6.12 -3.93
C LYS A 46 -3.50 5.86 -2.91
N VAL A 47 -2.61 4.91 -3.15
CA VAL A 47 -1.56 4.52 -2.21
C VAL A 47 -0.54 5.66 -1.99
N PRO A 48 -0.01 6.33 -3.04
CA PRO A 48 0.89 7.47 -2.86
C PRO A 48 0.24 8.64 -2.12
N LYS A 49 -1.06 8.89 -2.35
CA LYS A 49 -1.81 9.95 -1.66
C LYS A 49 -1.91 9.73 -0.14
N MET A 50 -1.78 8.48 0.32
CA MET A 50 -1.74 8.14 1.75
C MET A 50 -0.33 8.10 2.33
N GLY A 51 0.68 8.45 1.53
CA GLY A 51 2.07 8.55 1.97
C GLY A 51 2.86 7.24 1.93
N TYR A 52 2.39 6.26 1.16
CA TYR A 52 3.07 4.98 0.97
C TYR A 52 3.74 4.89 -0.41
N ARG A 53 4.90 4.22 -0.45
CA ARG A 53 5.58 3.87 -1.70
C ARG A 53 4.83 2.73 -2.38
N ILE A 54 4.67 2.80 -3.69
CA ILE A 54 4.09 1.74 -4.51
C ILE A 54 4.96 1.49 -5.74
N GLU A 55 5.16 0.21 -6.09
CA GLU A 55 5.76 -0.21 -7.35
C GLU A 55 4.68 -0.83 -8.23
N GLY A 56 4.63 -0.39 -9.49
CA GLY A 56 3.74 -0.93 -10.51
C GLY A 56 4.35 -2.18 -11.13
N LEU A 57 3.52 -3.20 -11.34
CA LEU A 57 3.89 -4.43 -12.05
C LEU A 57 3.08 -4.53 -13.36
N PRO A 58 3.72 -5.01 -14.46
CA PRO A 58 3.09 -5.17 -15.77
C PRO A 58 2.02 -6.26 -15.82
#